data_AF-A0A3B0W3P7-F1
#
_entry.id   AF-A0A3B0W3P7-F1
#
_cell.length_a   1.000
_cell.length_b   1.000
_cell.length_c   1.000
_cell.angle_alpha   90.00
_cell.angle_beta   90.00
_cell.angle_gamma   90.00
#
_symmetry.space_group_name_H-M   'P 1'
#
loop_
_entity.id
_entity.type
_entity.pdbx_description
1 polymer ?
#
loop_
_entity_poly.entity_id
_entity_poly.type
_entity_poly.pdbx_seq_one_letter_code
_entity_poly.pdbx_strand_id
1 'polypeptide(L)'
;MRILFLTQIIPYPPNAGPRVKTWHVLRYLHERGHDVTLASYVREEELPYVAKLDEVCTAVHTVPIHRSAAANVRYWLQSHLSRRPFLIERDDLAGMRQLVQKLLATQEFDAVHADQLTMTQFALDAKKG
;
A
#
# COMPACT_ATOMS: atom_id res chain seq x y z
N MET A 1 -12.43 -14.86 -2.35
CA MET A 1 -11.45 -14.38 -3.36
C MET A 1 -10.20 -13.92 -2.64
N ARG A 2 -9.04 -14.11 -3.26
CA ARG A 2 -7.73 -13.64 -2.82
C ARG A 2 -7.48 -12.23 -3.37
N ILE A 3 -7.35 -11.25 -2.49
CA ILE A 3 -7.24 -9.83 -2.85
C ILE A 3 -5.90 -9.28 -2.35
N LEU A 4 -5.08 -8.76 -3.26
CA LEU A 4 -3.92 -7.94 -2.90
C LEU A 4 -4.38 -6.50 -2.72
N PHE A 5 -4.37 -6.00 -1.49
CA PHE A 5 -4.85 -4.68 -1.13
C PHE A 5 -3.66 -3.74 -0.87
N LEU A 6 -3.56 -2.66 -1.63
CA LEU A 6 -2.43 -1.73 -1.60
C LEU A 6 -2.82 -0.40 -0.96
N THR A 7 -2.11 0.01 0.10
CA THR A 7 -2.37 1.26 0.82
C THR A 7 -1.12 2.11 1.01
N GLN A 8 -1.31 3.43 0.97
CA GLN A 8 -0.22 4.38 1.21
C GLN A 8 0.13 4.54 2.70
N ILE A 9 -0.80 4.23 3.60
CA ILE A 9 -0.64 4.28 5.06
C ILE A 9 -1.48 3.16 5.66
N ILE A 10 -1.10 2.65 6.83
CA ILE A 10 -1.92 1.63 7.49
C ILE A 10 -3.29 2.20 7.89
N PRO A 11 -4.37 1.41 7.82
CA PRO A 11 -5.72 1.94 8.06
C PRO A 11 -6.12 2.05 9.53
N TYR A 12 -5.29 1.55 10.46
CA TYR A 12 -5.54 1.63 11.89
C TYR A 12 -4.49 2.51 12.60
N PRO A 13 -4.87 3.33 13.60
CA PRO A 13 -6.24 3.60 14.05
C PRO A 13 -7.04 4.43 13.02
N PRO A 14 -8.37 4.26 12.93
CA PRO A 14 -9.23 4.99 11.98
C PRO A 14 -9.50 6.42 12.49
N ASN A 15 -8.45 7.25 12.54
CA ASN A 15 -8.48 8.62 13.07
C ASN A 15 -8.48 9.72 12.00
N ALA A 16 -8.49 9.34 10.72
CA ALA A 16 -8.50 10.25 9.58
C ALA A 16 -9.40 9.71 8.47
N GLY A 17 -10.02 10.58 7.68
CA GLY A 17 -10.97 10.22 6.62
C GLY A 17 -10.52 9.03 5.75
N PRO A 18 -9.30 9.05 5.17
CA PRO A 18 -8.79 7.92 4.41
C PRO A 18 -8.70 6.63 5.22
N ARG A 19 -8.15 6.69 6.44
CA ARG A 19 -7.99 5.51 7.32
C ARG A 19 -9.33 4.90 7.73
N VAL A 20 -10.30 5.74 8.07
CA VAL A 20 -11.67 5.30 8.43
C VAL A 20 -12.27 4.49 7.28
N LYS A 21 -12.28 5.06 6.06
CA LYS A 21 -12.81 4.38 4.88
C LYS A 21 -12.11 3.04 4.66
N THR A 22 -10.78 3.03 4.60
CA THR A 22 -9.99 1.84 4.28
C THR A 22 -10.15 0.75 5.34
N TRP A 23 -10.20 1.12 6.62
CA TRP A 23 -10.45 0.20 7.73
C TRP A 23 -11.80 -0.51 7.59
N HIS A 24 -12.86 0.25 7.29
CA HIS A 24 -14.19 -0.33 7.10
C HIS A 24 -14.29 -1.19 5.84
N VAL A 25 -13.57 -0.85 4.76
CA VAL A 25 -13.49 -1.70 3.57
C VAL A 25 -12.80 -3.03 3.88
N LEU A 26 -11.67 -3.03 4.58
CA LEU A 26 -10.98 -4.26 4.97
C LEU A 26 -11.86 -5.14 5.85
N ARG A 27 -12.52 -4.55 6.86
CA ARG A 27 -13.48 -5.25 7.71
C ARG A 27 -14.60 -5.89 6.89
N TYR A 28 -15.20 -5.14 5.97
CA TYR A 28 -16.25 -5.65 5.12
C TYR A 28 -15.78 -6.81 4.23
N LEU A 29 -14.59 -6.71 3.63
CA LEU A 29 -14.03 -7.78 2.81
C LEU A 29 -13.76 -9.05 3.64
N HIS A 30 -13.22 -8.89 4.84
CA HIS A 30 -13.02 -9.99 5.78
C HIS A 30 -14.36 -10.65 6.18
N GLU A 31 -15.36 -9.86 6.56
CA GLU A 31 -16.71 -10.34 6.94
C GLU A 31 -17.42 -11.06 5.78
N ARG A 32 -17.05 -10.74 4.52
CA ARG A 32 -17.53 -11.43 3.31
C ARG A 32 -16.73 -12.70 2.96
N GLY A 33 -15.74 -13.07 3.76
CA GLY A 33 -14.92 -14.27 3.55
C GLY A 33 -13.88 -14.13 2.44
N HIS A 34 -13.42 -12.91 2.16
CA HIS A 34 -12.29 -12.69 1.25
C HIS A 34 -10.95 -12.83 1.98
N ASP A 35 -9.98 -13.44 1.32
CA ASP A 35 -8.60 -13.53 1.81
C ASP A 35 -7.86 -12.27 1.38
N VAL A 36 -7.60 -11.38 2.33
CA VAL A 36 -6.97 -10.09 2.05
C VAL A 36 -5.50 -10.11 2.45
N THR A 37 -4.61 -9.94 1.47
CA THR A 37 -3.20 -9.66 1.71
C THR A 37 -2.97 -8.16 1.60
N LEU A 38 -2.62 -7.51 2.70
CA LEU A 38 -2.37 -6.07 2.74
C LEU A 38 -0.89 -5.78 2.50
N ALA A 39 -0.58 -4.90 1.54
CA ALA A 39 0.73 -4.29 1.39
C ALA A 39 0.62 -2.78 1.61
N SER A 40 1.28 -2.28 2.66
CA SER A 40 1.19 -0.88 3.08
C SER A 40 2.54 -0.27 3.35
N TYR A 41 2.68 1.04 3.17
CA TYR A 41 3.73 1.75 3.90
C TYR A 41 3.37 1.86 5.39
N VAL A 42 4.40 1.94 6.23
CA VAL A 42 4.26 2.14 7.68
C VAL A 42 5.32 3.14 8.17
N ARG A 43 4.93 4.00 9.08
CA ARG A 43 5.85 4.88 9.83
C ARG A 43 6.21 4.26 11.17
N GLU A 44 7.28 4.74 11.79
CA GLU A 44 7.75 4.18 13.07
C GLU A 44 6.68 4.28 14.17
N GLU A 45 5.97 5.40 14.25
CA GLU A 45 4.87 5.61 15.19
C GLU A 45 3.64 4.73 14.93
N GLU A 46 3.56 4.12 13.75
CA GLU A 46 2.45 3.27 13.32
C GLU A 46 2.71 1.77 13.55
N LEU A 47 3.96 1.37 13.77
CA LEU A 47 4.35 -0.03 13.98
C LEU A 47 3.55 -0.76 15.07
N PRO A 48 3.24 -0.15 16.23
CA PRO A 48 2.46 -0.81 17.28
C PRO A 48 1.04 -1.22 16.83
N TYR A 49 0.51 -0.58 15.77
CA TYR A 49 -0.84 -0.82 15.27
C TYR A 49 -0.91 -1.87 14.16
N VAL A 50 0.23 -2.35 13.63
CA VAL A 50 0.27 -3.30 12.51
C VAL A 50 -0.40 -4.61 12.89
N ALA A 51 -0.15 -5.13 14.09
CA ALA A 51 -0.74 -6.39 14.56
C ALA A 51 -2.28 -6.34 14.62
N LYS A 52 -2.89 -5.15 14.73
CA LYS A 52 -4.35 -5.00 14.70
C LYS A 52 -4.94 -5.35 13.34
N LEU A 53 -4.16 -5.23 12.28
CA LEU A 53 -4.59 -5.49 10.91
C LEU A 53 -4.72 -6.99 10.64
N ASP A 54 -4.03 -7.84 11.39
CA ASP A 54 -4.12 -9.30 11.30
C ASP A 54 -5.53 -9.83 11.67
N GLU A 55 -6.35 -9.02 12.36
CA GLU A 55 -7.74 -9.36 12.65
C GLU A 55 -8.63 -9.36 11.39
N VAL A 56 -8.23 -8.63 10.34
CA VAL A 56 -9.04 -8.41 9.13
C VAL A 56 -8.30 -8.74 7.84
N CYS A 57 -7.02 -9.10 7.92
CA CYS A 57 -6.18 -9.47 6.80
C CYS A 57 -5.56 -10.83 7.04
N THR A 58 -5.50 -11.66 6.00
CA THR A 58 -4.84 -12.97 6.03
C THR A 58 -3.32 -12.83 6.16
N ALA A 59 -2.76 -11.76 5.59
CA ALA A 59 -1.35 -11.41 5.73
C ALA A 59 -1.16 -9.90 5.62
N VAL A 60 -0.22 -9.38 6.41
CA VAL A 60 0.12 -7.94 6.44
C VAL A 60 1.60 -7.77 6.16
N HIS A 61 1.91 -7.06 5.07
CA HIS A 61 3.26 -6.72 4.67
C HIS A 61 3.44 -5.21 4.72
N THR A 62 4.46 -4.75 5.44
CA THR A 62 4.74 -3.33 5.58
C THR A 62 6.11 -2.96 5.01
N VAL A 63 6.17 -1.78 4.41
CA VAL A 63 7.43 -1.16 3.96
C VAL A 63 7.63 0.12 4.76
N PRO A 64 8.75 0.30 5.46
CA PRO A 64 8.99 1.53 6.23
C PRO A 64 9.07 2.73 5.29
N ILE A 65 8.38 3.82 5.63
CA ILE A 65 8.47 5.09 4.90
C ILE A 65 9.02 6.19 5.79
N HIS A 66 10.14 6.77 5.37
CA HIS A 66 10.76 7.90 6.05
C HIS A 66 10.57 9.16 5.19
N ARG A 67 9.92 10.17 5.75
CA ARG A 67 9.77 11.47 5.09
C ARG A 67 10.96 12.35 5.48
N SER A 68 11.79 12.72 4.50
CA SER A 68 12.92 13.64 4.70
C SER A 68 12.76 14.88 3.82
N ALA A 69 12.99 16.06 4.39
CA ALA A 69 12.96 17.32 3.64
C ALA A 69 14.00 17.34 2.51
N ALA A 70 15.19 16.77 2.73
CA ALA A 70 16.21 16.63 1.69
C ALA A 70 15.76 15.67 0.57
N ALA A 71 15.05 14.59 0.92
CA ALA A 71 14.48 13.69 -0.07
C ALA A 71 13.39 14.38 -0.91
N ASN A 72 12.59 15.28 -0.33
CA ASN A 72 11.59 16.04 -1.08
C ASN A 72 12.20 16.94 -2.16
N VAL A 73 13.35 17.58 -1.91
CA VAL A 73 14.06 18.37 -2.94
C VAL A 73 14.51 17.48 -4.09
N ARG A 74 15.04 16.29 -3.78
CA ARG A 74 15.41 15.29 -4.79
C ARG A 74 14.20 14.83 -5.62
N TYR A 75 13.08 14.50 -4.97
CA TYR A 75 11.86 14.07 -5.66
C TYR A 75 11.26 15.19 -6.52
N TRP A 76 11.40 16.46 -6.11
CA TRP A 76 10.93 17.61 -6.89
C TRP A 76 11.74 17.81 -8.18
N LEU A 77 13.07 17.68 -8.10
CA LEU A 77 13.95 17.68 -9.26
C LEU A 77 13.67 16.49 -10.19
N GLN A 78 13.52 15.29 -9.62
CA GLN A 78 13.19 14.09 -10.39
C GLN A 78 11.84 14.20 -11.10
N SER A 79 10.81 14.76 -10.45
CA SER A 79 9.49 14.98 -11.05
C SER A 79 9.54 15.87 -12.29
N HIS A 80 10.40 16.90 -12.30
CA HIS A 80 10.58 17.75 -13.48
C HIS A 80 11.30 17.03 -14.63
N LEU A 81 12.27 16.17 -14.30
CA LEU A 81 13.02 15.39 -15.28
C LEU A 81 12.20 14.21 -15.85
N SER A 82 11.47 13.50 -15.01
CA SER A 82 10.68 12.31 -15.38
C SER A 82 9.31 12.67 -15.96
N ARG A 83 8.87 13.93 -15.84
CA ARG A 83 7.52 14.41 -16.18
C ARG A 83 6.40 13.64 -15.46
N ARG A 84 6.71 12.96 -14.35
CA ARG A 84 5.71 12.32 -13.48
C ARG A 84 5.36 13.27 -12.33
N PRO A 85 4.08 13.28 -11.88
CA PRO A 85 3.68 14.07 -10.71
C PRO A 85 4.55 13.80 -9.49
N PHE A 86 4.93 14.85 -8.75
CA PHE A 86 5.79 14.77 -7.56
C PHE A 86 5.34 13.72 -6.54
N LEU A 87 4.03 13.60 -6.30
CA LEU A 87 3.48 12.62 -5.36
C LEU A 87 3.77 11.18 -5.79
N ILE A 88 3.76 10.91 -7.10
CA ILE A 88 4.07 9.59 -7.63
C ILE A 88 5.55 9.27 -7.38
N GLU A 89 6.46 10.17 -7.75
CA GLU A 89 7.91 9.99 -7.53
C GLU A 89 8.27 9.84 -6.05
N ARG A 90 7.63 10.63 -5.18
CA ARG A 90 7.88 10.63 -3.74
C ARG A 90 7.44 9.32 -3.08
N ASP A 91 6.42 8.67 -3.63
CA ASP A 91 5.83 7.44 -3.10
C ASP A 91 6.26 6.19 -3.90
N ASP A 92 7.09 6.34 -4.94
CA ASP A 92 7.66 5.28 -5.76
C ASP A 92 8.94 4.70 -5.12
N LEU A 93 8.77 3.96 -4.01
CA LEU A 93 9.89 3.34 -3.31
C LEU A 93 10.16 1.93 -3.85
N ALA A 94 11.43 1.63 -4.12
CA ALA A 94 11.87 0.32 -4.61
C ALA A 94 11.42 -0.84 -3.71
N GLY A 95 11.38 -0.62 -2.39
CA GLY A 95 10.90 -1.64 -1.43
C GLY A 95 9.45 -2.06 -1.68
N MET A 96 8.56 -1.12 -2.01
CA MET A 96 7.16 -1.45 -2.34
C MET A 96 7.05 -2.16 -3.68
N ARG A 97 7.82 -1.76 -4.70
CA ARG A 97 7.89 -2.48 -5.98
C ARG A 97 8.32 -3.93 -5.80
N GLN A 98 9.42 -4.15 -5.09
CA GLN A 98 9.95 -5.49 -4.83
C GLN A 98 8.98 -6.34 -4.02
N LEU A 99 8.34 -5.77 -3.00
CA LEU A 99 7.34 -6.46 -2.21
C LEU A 99 6.16 -6.92 -3.08
N VAL A 100 5.56 -6.00 -3.85
CA VAL A 100 4.40 -6.31 -4.69
C VAL A 100 4.77 -7.32 -5.79
N GLN A 101 5.92 -7.17 -6.44
CA GLN A 101 6.41 -8.14 -7.43
C GLN A 101 6.64 -9.52 -6.81
N LYS A 102 7.22 -9.58 -5.61
CA LYS A 102 7.40 -10.84 -4.89
C LYS A 102 6.06 -11.50 -4.60
N LEU A 103 5.08 -10.75 -4.05
CA LEU A 103 3.75 -11.28 -3.73
C LEU A 103 3.06 -11.84 -4.98
N LEU A 104 3.06 -11.07 -6.07
CA LEU A 104 2.47 -11.48 -7.35
C LEU A 104 3.18 -12.69 -7.99
N ALA A 105 4.46 -12.93 -7.67
CA ALA A 105 5.21 -14.09 -8.13
C ALA A 105 5.00 -15.33 -7.24
N THR A 106 4.72 -15.15 -5.95
CA THR A 106 4.58 -16.25 -4.98
C THR A 106 3.14 -16.72 -4.78
N GLN A 107 2.16 -15.87 -5.07
CA GLN A 107 0.75 -16.12 -4.83
C GLN A 107 -0.09 -15.57 -5.97
N GLU A 108 -1.14 -16.29 -6.33
CA GLU A 108 -2.16 -15.80 -7.23
C GLU A 108 -3.20 -14.96 -6.50
N PHE A 109 -3.60 -13.86 -7.11
CA PHE A 109 -4.64 -12.96 -6.63
C PHE A 109 -5.74 -12.86 -7.69
N ASP A 110 -6.99 -12.93 -7.24
CA ASP A 110 -8.16 -12.76 -8.12
C ASP A 110 -8.39 -11.28 -8.46
N ALA A 111 -7.89 -10.38 -7.60
CA ALA A 111 -7.94 -8.94 -7.79
C ALA A 111 -6.79 -8.22 -7.07
N VAL A 112 -6.34 -7.11 -7.65
CA VAL A 112 -5.45 -6.13 -7.01
C VAL A 112 -6.22 -4.84 -6.79
N HIS A 113 -6.35 -4.42 -5.53
CA HIS A 113 -7.06 -3.21 -5.15
C HIS A 113 -6.08 -2.13 -4.71
N ALA A 114 -5.98 -1.03 -5.47
CA ALA A 114 -5.21 0.14 -5.09
C ALA A 114 -6.12 1.19 -4.43
N ASP A 115 -6.00 1.37 -3.12
CA ASP A 115 -6.92 2.20 -2.33
C ASP A 115 -6.72 3.70 -2.57
N GLN A 116 -5.47 4.11 -2.74
CA GLN A 116 -5.08 5.44 -3.20
C GLN A 116 -4.51 5.37 -4.62
N LEU A 117 -4.80 6.38 -5.44
CA LEU A 117 -4.38 6.45 -6.85
C LEU A 117 -2.86 6.28 -7.05
N THR A 118 -2.05 6.77 -6.11
CA THR A 118 -0.59 6.63 -6.14
C THR A 118 -0.15 5.17 -6.04
N MET A 119 -0.92 4.30 -5.39
CA MET A 119 -0.60 2.87 -5.25
C MET A 119 -0.86 2.09 -6.54
N THR A 120 -1.67 2.62 -7.46
CA THR A 120 -1.97 1.96 -8.75
C THR A 120 -0.69 1.68 -9.54
N GLN A 121 0.35 2.50 -9.40
CA GLN A 121 1.64 2.31 -10.08
C GLN A 121 2.33 0.97 -9.77
N PHE A 122 2.00 0.34 -8.63
CA PHE A 122 2.52 -0.96 -8.24
C PHE A 122 1.64 -2.11 -8.73
N ALA A 123 0.37 -1.84 -9.02
CA ALA A 123 -0.58 -2.80 -9.56
C ALA A 123 -0.47 -2.97 -11.09
N LEU A 124 0.15 -2.03 -11.80
CA LEU A 124 0.29 -2.09 -13.27
C LEU A 124 1.13 -3.29 -13.74
N ASP A 125 2.05 -3.77 -12.90
CA ASP A 125 2.88 -4.95 -13.17
C ASP A 125 2.13 -6.27 -12.88
N ALA A 126 0.96 -6.21 -12.22
CA ALA A 126 0.11 -7.38 -12.05
C ALA A 126 -0.39 -7.80 -13.43
N LYS A 127 0.10 -8.95 -13.92
CA LYS A 127 -0.19 -9.48 -15.25
C LYS A 127 -1.69 -9.34 -15.55
N LYS A 128 -2.00 -8.73 -16.70
CA LYS A 128 -3.29 -8.98 -17.35
C LYS A 128 -3.30 -10.48 -17.63
N GLY A 129 -4.26 -11.18 -17.03
CA GLY A 129 -4.53 -12.59 -17.34
C GLY A 129 -4.70 -12.80 -18.83
#